data_AF-A0A947VTW9-F1
#
_entry.id   AF-A0A947VTW9-F1
#
_cell.length_a   1.000
_cell.length_b   1.000
_cell.length_c   1.000
_cell.angle_alpha   90.00
_cell.angle_beta   90.00
_cell.angle_gamma   90.00
#
_symmetry.space_group_name_H-M   'P 1'
#
loop_
_entity.id
_entity.type
_entity.pdbx_description
1 polymer ?
#
loop_
_entity_poly.entity_id
_entity_poly.type
_entity_poly.pdbx_seq_one_letter_code
_entity_poly.pdbx_strand_id
1 'polypeptide(L)'
;MSELLRISEIAKKAGVLPSKIRYYTDMGLLKVADQTEGGHRLYNEQETLQKLNLIEFYSKKGLTIDKIKAELERTVTKKKILVIDDDPEVAQLVEDVLKNKMDAEVKVAYDGFTAGRLITEYIPDLIVLDIMLPGVNGFEICKQIRTLPFLKDIKILAMTGYDSPDIKQKIFDAGANDFLAKPMDIAVLIEKASKLLNLEKK
;
A
#
# COMPACT_ATOMS: atom_id res chain seq x y z
N MET A 1 3.72 16.33 10.60
CA MET A 1 2.29 16.67 10.71
C MET A 1 1.90 17.43 9.45
N SER A 2 0.86 17.00 8.74
CA SER A 2 0.41 17.68 7.53
C SER A 2 -0.46 18.89 7.87
N GLU A 3 -0.19 20.02 7.22
CA GLU A 3 -0.87 21.30 7.45
C GLU A 3 -2.33 21.23 6.99
N LEU A 4 -3.25 21.85 7.75
CA LEU A 4 -4.64 22.00 7.38
C LEU A 4 -4.87 23.38 6.76
N LEU A 5 -5.29 23.40 5.49
CA LEU A 5 -5.41 24.62 4.69
C LEU A 5 -6.85 24.85 4.22
N ARG A 6 -7.21 26.14 4.09
CA ARG A 6 -8.47 26.55 3.46
C ARG A 6 -8.41 26.36 1.94
N ILE A 7 -9.58 26.35 1.31
CA ILE A 7 -9.73 26.22 -0.14
C ILE A 7 -8.85 27.22 -0.91
N SER A 8 -8.80 28.48 -0.49
CA SER A 8 -8.02 29.53 -1.16
C SER A 8 -6.51 29.26 -1.14
N GLU A 9 -6.01 28.69 -0.05
CA GLU A 9 -4.60 28.39 0.14
C GLU A 9 -4.20 27.18 -0.70
N ILE A 10 -5.00 26.10 -0.64
CA ILE A 10 -4.83 24.93 -1.51
C ILE A 10 -4.88 25.33 -2.99
N ALA A 11 -5.87 26.13 -3.38
CA ALA A 11 -6.04 26.59 -4.75
C ALA A 11 -4.81 27.37 -5.25
N LYS A 12 -4.28 28.27 -4.41
CA LYS A 12 -3.05 29.01 -4.70
C LYS A 12 -1.84 28.08 -4.85
N LYS A 13 -1.65 27.13 -3.93
CA LYS A 13 -0.52 26.17 -3.99
C LYS A 13 -0.61 25.22 -5.20
N ALA A 14 -1.81 24.78 -5.57
CA ALA A 14 -2.06 23.91 -6.71
C ALA A 14 -2.13 24.65 -8.06
N GLY A 15 -2.14 25.99 -8.08
CA GLY A 15 -2.30 26.77 -9.32
C GLY A 15 -3.66 26.59 -9.99
N VAL A 16 -4.73 26.36 -9.22
CA VAL A 16 -6.09 26.15 -9.73
C VAL A 16 -7.10 27.12 -9.13
N LEU A 17 -8.27 27.24 -9.74
CA LEU A 17 -9.35 28.06 -9.19
C LEU A 17 -9.97 27.41 -7.93
N PRO A 18 -10.35 28.19 -6.90
CA PRO A 18 -11.09 27.69 -5.74
C PRO A 18 -12.39 26.94 -6.07
N SER A 19 -13.04 27.28 -7.19
CA SER A 19 -14.23 26.57 -7.68
C SER A 19 -13.93 25.14 -8.09
N LYS A 20 -12.72 24.86 -8.60
CA LYS A 20 -12.27 23.51 -9.00
C LYS A 20 -12.10 22.60 -7.79
N ILE A 21 -11.53 23.14 -6.70
CA ILE A 21 -11.43 22.43 -5.41
C ILE A 21 -12.82 22.10 -4.87
N ARG A 22 -13.75 23.09 -4.87
CA ARG A 22 -15.15 22.86 -4.46
C ARG A 22 -15.81 21.78 -5.30
N TYR A 23 -15.73 21.89 -6.63
CA TYR A 23 -16.28 20.90 -7.55
C TYR A 23 -15.77 19.47 -7.25
N TYR A 24 -14.46 19.28 -7.12
CA TYR A 24 -13.91 17.96 -6.80
C TYR A 24 -14.26 17.46 -5.39
N THR A 25 -14.46 18.38 -4.44
CA THR A 25 -14.96 18.03 -3.11
C THR A 25 -16.40 17.54 -3.19
N ASP A 26 -17.25 18.25 -3.92
CA ASP A 26 -18.68 17.93 -4.05
C ASP A 26 -18.89 16.64 -4.87
N MET A 27 -17.98 16.32 -5.80
CA MET A 27 -17.91 15.03 -6.50
C MET A 27 -17.29 13.90 -5.66
N GLY A 28 -16.84 14.18 -4.44
CA GLY A 28 -16.25 13.20 -3.52
C GLY A 28 -14.84 12.72 -3.91
N LEU A 29 -14.10 13.48 -4.72
CA LEU A 29 -12.71 13.21 -5.07
C LEU A 29 -11.71 13.78 -4.05
N LEU A 30 -12.09 14.87 -3.37
CA LEU A 30 -11.31 15.48 -2.28
C LEU A 30 -12.05 15.34 -0.96
N LYS A 31 -11.31 15.10 0.12
CA LYS A 31 -11.86 14.92 1.47
C LYS A 31 -11.61 16.17 2.31
N VAL A 32 -12.68 16.64 2.95
CA VAL A 32 -12.57 17.68 3.99
C VAL A 32 -11.98 17.02 5.23
N ALA A 33 -10.86 17.55 5.70
CA ALA A 33 -10.17 17.03 6.88
C ALA A 33 -10.80 17.57 8.17
N ASP A 34 -11.21 18.84 8.16
CA ASP A 34 -11.83 19.50 9.31
C ASP A 34 -12.61 20.76 8.86
N GLN A 35 -13.22 21.48 9.80
CA GLN A 35 -13.85 22.78 9.57
C GLN A 35 -13.47 23.77 10.67
N THR A 36 -13.29 25.04 10.30
CA THR A 36 -13.21 26.12 11.30
C THR A 36 -14.56 26.29 12.01
N GLU A 37 -14.62 26.93 13.17
CA GLU A 37 -15.88 27.31 13.83
C GLU A 37 -16.84 28.11 12.92
N GLY A 38 -16.32 28.92 12.00
CA GLY A 38 -17.10 29.64 10.98
C GLY A 38 -17.57 28.80 9.78
N GLY A 39 -17.41 27.47 9.82
CA GLY A 39 -17.88 26.54 8.77
C GLY A 39 -17.00 26.44 7.52
N HIS A 40 -15.83 27.10 7.48
CA HIS A 40 -14.90 26.95 6.36
C HIS A 40 -14.23 25.57 6.36
N ARG A 41 -14.38 24.85 5.25
CA ARG A 41 -13.73 23.54 5.01
C ARG A 41 -12.21 23.68 5.00
N LEU A 42 -11.54 22.82 5.77
CA LEU A 42 -10.10 22.66 5.84
C LEU A 42 -9.68 21.32 5.21
N TYR A 43 -8.52 21.32 4.57
CA TYR A 43 -8.02 20.19 3.79
C TYR A 43 -6.60 19.86 4.21
N ASN A 44 -6.28 18.57 4.23
CA ASN A 44 -4.91 18.11 4.42
C ASN A 44 -4.06 18.52 3.22
N GLU A 45 -3.04 19.34 3.40
CA GLU A 45 -2.24 19.87 2.29
C GLU A 45 -1.66 18.76 1.41
N GLN A 46 -0.89 17.85 2.01
CA GLN A 46 -0.13 16.84 1.28
C GLN A 46 -1.06 15.90 0.50
N GLU A 47 -2.09 15.38 1.17
CA GLU A 47 -3.07 14.48 0.55
C GLU A 47 -3.84 15.18 -0.58
N THR A 48 -4.25 16.44 -0.35
CA THR A 48 -5.08 17.18 -1.31
C THR A 48 -4.30 17.56 -2.56
N LEU A 49 -3.06 18.04 -2.41
CA LEU A 49 -2.19 18.36 -3.55
C LEU A 49 -1.86 17.11 -4.37
N GLN A 50 -1.59 15.97 -3.70
CA GLN A 50 -1.38 14.70 -4.38
C GLN A 50 -2.62 14.27 -5.19
N LYS A 51 -3.81 14.33 -4.59
CA LYS A 51 -5.09 14.04 -5.27
C LYS A 51 -5.31 14.95 -6.47
N LEU A 52 -5.07 16.25 -6.34
CA LEU A 52 -5.23 17.20 -7.45
C LEU A 52 -4.35 16.87 -8.65
N ASN A 53 -3.09 16.53 -8.41
CA ASN A 53 -2.16 16.12 -9.47
C ASN A 53 -2.64 14.85 -10.19
N LEU A 54 -3.13 13.86 -9.44
CA LEU A 54 -3.68 12.62 -10.00
C LEU A 54 -4.98 12.85 -10.77
N ILE A 55 -5.89 13.68 -10.23
CA ILE A 55 -7.13 14.06 -10.92
C ILE A 55 -6.80 14.71 -12.26
N GLU A 56 -5.84 15.64 -12.29
CA GLU A 56 -5.42 16.28 -13.53
C GLU A 56 -4.83 15.28 -14.52
N PHE A 57 -3.94 14.39 -14.06
CA PHE A 57 -3.33 13.34 -14.88
C PHE A 57 -4.38 12.43 -15.51
N TYR A 58 -5.32 11.91 -14.72
CA TYR A 58 -6.35 11.00 -15.23
C TYR A 58 -7.39 11.72 -16.10
N SER A 59 -7.71 12.98 -15.78
CA SER A 59 -8.58 13.80 -16.63
C SER A 59 -7.97 14.01 -18.01
N LYS A 60 -6.64 14.27 -18.10
CA LYS A 60 -5.91 14.38 -19.38
C LYS A 60 -5.91 13.08 -20.18
N LYS A 61 -6.03 11.93 -19.50
CA LYS A 61 -6.20 10.60 -20.13
C LYS A 61 -7.65 10.29 -20.53
N GLY A 62 -8.59 11.22 -20.33
CA GLY A 62 -9.99 11.06 -20.71
C GLY A 62 -10.79 10.14 -19.77
N LEU A 63 -10.34 9.92 -18.53
CA LEU A 63 -11.12 9.14 -17.56
C LEU A 63 -12.32 9.95 -17.06
N THR A 64 -13.44 9.26 -16.84
CA THR A 64 -14.63 9.83 -16.19
C THR A 64 -14.39 10.04 -14.70
N ILE A 65 -15.16 10.93 -14.06
CA ILE A 65 -15.06 11.22 -12.62
C ILE A 65 -15.15 9.95 -11.78
N ASP A 66 -16.06 9.03 -12.08
CA ASP A 66 -16.20 7.76 -11.34
C ASP A 66 -14.95 6.88 -11.44
N LYS A 67 -14.33 6.80 -12.63
CA LYS A 67 -13.07 6.07 -12.81
C LYS A 67 -11.92 6.75 -12.08
N ILE A 68 -11.84 8.08 -12.14
CA ILE A 68 -10.83 8.85 -11.39
C ILE A 68 -10.98 8.59 -9.90
N LYS A 69 -12.21 8.59 -9.37
CA LYS A 69 -12.49 8.32 -7.96
C LYS A 69 -11.95 6.95 -7.54
N ALA A 70 -12.25 5.91 -8.31
CA ALA A 70 -11.74 4.57 -8.06
C ALA A 70 -10.21 4.49 -8.08
N GLU A 71 -9.55 5.21 -9.00
CA GLU A 71 -8.08 5.25 -9.08
C GLU A 71 -7.44 6.06 -7.93
N LEU A 72 -8.06 7.17 -7.51
CA LEU A 72 -7.61 7.95 -6.35
C LEU A 72 -7.72 7.15 -5.06
N GLU A 73 -8.83 6.44 -4.86
CA GLU A 73 -9.00 5.57 -3.70
C GLU A 73 -7.89 4.51 -3.66
N ARG A 74 -7.49 3.94 -4.80
CA ARG A 74 -6.37 2.98 -4.84
C ARG A 74 -5.00 3.59 -4.61
N THR A 75 -4.78 4.81 -5.07
CA THR A 75 -3.44 5.44 -5.14
C THR A 75 -3.13 6.29 -3.91
N VAL A 76 -4.14 6.88 -3.28
CA VAL A 76 -3.96 7.86 -2.19
C VAL A 76 -4.17 7.23 -0.81
N THR A 77 -4.85 6.09 -0.72
CA THR A 77 -4.77 5.29 0.52
C THR A 77 -3.41 4.63 0.60
N LYS A 78 -2.74 4.77 1.75
CA LYS A 78 -1.50 4.04 2.02
C LYS A 78 -1.73 2.55 1.78
N LYS A 79 -0.81 1.92 1.07
CA LYS A 79 -0.85 0.47 0.88
C LYS A 79 -0.64 -0.20 2.23
N LYS A 80 -1.52 -1.13 2.55
CA LYS A 80 -1.44 -1.95 3.75
C LYS A 80 -0.51 -3.12 3.48
N ILE A 81 0.60 -3.18 4.19
CA ILE A 81 1.57 -4.26 4.07
C ILE A 81 1.65 -5.01 5.40
N LEU A 82 1.62 -6.33 5.35
CA LEU A 82 1.89 -7.20 6.49
C LEU A 82 3.24 -7.88 6.30
N VAL A 83 4.15 -7.68 7.24
CA VAL A 83 5.44 -8.38 7.31
C VAL A 83 5.28 -9.57 8.25
N ILE A 84 5.70 -10.76 7.83
CA ILE A 84 5.67 -11.97 8.63
C ILE A 84 7.07 -12.56 8.64
N ASP A 85 7.76 -12.44 9.76
CA ASP A 85 9.15 -12.88 9.95
C ASP A 85 9.41 -13.04 11.44
N ASP A 86 9.97 -14.17 11.87
CA ASP A 86 10.27 -14.43 13.29
C ASP A 86 11.54 -13.73 13.75
N ASP A 87 12.41 -13.30 12.83
CA ASP A 87 13.59 -12.51 13.12
C ASP A 87 13.20 -11.03 13.31
N PRO A 88 13.31 -10.47 14.54
CA PRO A 88 12.89 -9.10 14.80
C PRO A 88 13.72 -8.05 14.06
N GLU A 89 14.99 -8.33 13.78
CA GLU A 89 15.88 -7.39 13.08
C GLU A 89 15.50 -7.30 11.61
N VAL A 90 15.24 -8.44 10.97
CA VAL A 90 14.77 -8.50 9.58
C VAL A 90 13.40 -7.86 9.46
N ALA A 91 12.47 -8.23 10.34
CA ALA A 91 11.12 -7.68 10.34
C ALA A 91 11.11 -6.15 10.49
N GLN A 92 11.90 -5.62 11.44
CA GLN A 92 12.00 -4.17 11.67
C GLN A 92 12.64 -3.45 10.47
N LEU A 93 13.69 -4.02 9.88
CA LEU A 93 14.31 -3.46 8.68
C LEU A 93 13.30 -3.34 7.52
N VAL A 94 12.55 -4.41 7.25
CA VAL A 94 11.50 -4.41 6.21
C VAL A 94 10.43 -3.39 6.54
N GLU A 95 9.95 -3.36 7.79
CA GLU A 95 8.94 -2.40 8.24
C GLU A 95 9.39 -0.95 8.01
N ASP A 96 10.60 -0.61 8.44
CA ASP A 96 11.16 0.74 8.33
C ASP A 96 11.36 1.15 6.88
N VAL A 97 11.87 0.24 6.04
CA VAL A 97 12.04 0.51 4.60
C VAL A 97 10.69 0.81 3.95
N LEU A 98 9.69 -0.04 4.18
CA LEU A 98 8.38 0.10 3.53
C LEU A 98 7.62 1.33 4.03
N LYS A 99 7.63 1.61 5.34
CA LYS A 99 7.02 2.83 5.90
C LYS A 99 7.69 4.08 5.35
N ASN A 100 9.01 4.16 5.37
CA ASN A 100 9.73 5.40 5.06
C ASN A 100 9.95 5.64 3.57
N LYS A 101 10.07 4.59 2.75
CA LYS A 101 10.36 4.71 1.31
C LYS A 101 9.11 4.60 0.44
N MET A 102 8.07 3.90 0.89
CA MET A 102 6.83 3.71 0.14
C MET A 102 5.62 4.41 0.76
N ASP A 103 5.79 5.07 1.91
CA ASP A 103 4.69 5.67 2.68
C ASP A 103 3.56 4.66 3.00
N ALA A 104 3.92 3.39 3.17
CA ALA A 104 2.98 2.30 3.43
C ALA A 104 2.51 2.28 4.89
N GLU A 105 1.31 1.74 5.12
CA GLU A 105 0.87 1.33 6.46
C GLU A 105 1.34 -0.10 6.68
N VAL A 106 2.22 -0.32 7.65
CA VAL A 106 2.85 -1.63 7.85
C VAL A 106 2.52 -2.18 9.23
N LYS A 107 2.15 -3.46 9.28
CA LYS A 107 2.05 -4.27 10.50
C LYS A 107 3.02 -5.44 10.42
N VAL A 108 3.44 -5.94 11.59
CA VAL A 108 4.37 -7.06 11.70
C VAL A 108 3.73 -8.19 12.50
N ALA A 109 3.97 -9.42 12.06
CA ALA A 109 3.72 -10.65 12.80
C ALA A 109 5.01 -11.44 12.94
N TYR A 110 5.35 -11.83 14.17
CA TYR A 110 6.56 -12.61 14.46
C TYR A 110 6.31 -14.12 14.56
N ASP A 111 5.05 -14.54 14.37
CA ASP A 111 4.61 -15.91 14.48
C ASP A 111 3.37 -16.14 13.61
N GLY A 112 3.11 -17.39 13.23
CA GLY A 112 2.01 -17.70 12.32
C GLY A 112 0.61 -17.55 12.92
N PHE A 113 0.45 -17.59 14.25
CA PHE A 113 -0.84 -17.34 14.89
C PHE A 113 -1.22 -15.86 14.77
N THR A 114 -0.30 -14.97 15.12
CA THR A 114 -0.45 -13.53 14.91
C THR A 114 -0.65 -13.21 13.43
N ALA A 115 0.08 -13.87 12.54
CA ALA A 115 -0.07 -13.71 11.09
C ALA A 115 -1.48 -14.06 10.63
N GLY A 116 -2.02 -15.22 11.00
CA GLY A 116 -3.36 -15.65 10.62
C GLY A 116 -4.45 -14.65 11.04
N ARG A 117 -4.38 -14.16 12.28
CA ARG A 117 -5.29 -13.11 12.77
C ARG A 117 -5.17 -11.83 11.94
N LEU A 118 -3.95 -11.31 11.77
CA LEU A 118 -3.71 -10.06 11.05
C LEU A 118 -4.12 -10.14 9.58
N ILE A 119 -3.91 -11.27 8.90
CA ILE A 119 -4.34 -11.46 7.50
C ILE A 119 -5.84 -11.18 7.37
N THR A 120 -6.66 -11.67 8.30
CA THR A 120 -8.12 -11.53 8.24
C THR A 120 -8.65 -10.18 8.77
N GLU A 121 -8.01 -9.61 9.78
CA GLU A 121 -8.47 -8.34 10.39
C GLU A 121 -7.94 -7.11 9.65
N TYR A 122 -6.71 -7.18 9.13
CA TYR A 122 -6.04 -6.06 8.49
C TYR A 122 -6.32 -5.99 6.98
N ILE A 123 -6.52 -7.16 6.35
CA ILE A 123 -6.72 -7.35 4.91
C ILE A 123 -5.65 -6.57 4.11
N PRO A 124 -4.38 -7.00 4.19
CA PRO A 124 -3.28 -6.28 3.55
C PRO A 124 -3.37 -6.35 2.02
N ASP A 125 -2.87 -5.31 1.34
CA ASP A 125 -2.66 -5.33 -0.11
C ASP A 125 -1.48 -6.22 -0.51
N LEU A 126 -0.45 -6.29 0.36
CA LEU A 126 0.76 -7.09 0.20
C LEU A 126 1.15 -7.77 1.51
N ILE A 127 1.58 -9.02 1.42
CA ILE A 127 2.25 -9.75 2.48
C ILE A 127 3.71 -9.95 2.07
N VAL A 128 4.63 -9.57 2.94
CA VAL A 128 6.05 -9.93 2.85
C VAL A 128 6.29 -11.05 3.85
N LEU A 129 6.50 -12.27 3.36
CA LEU A 129 6.44 -13.50 4.16
C LEU A 129 7.77 -14.22 4.15
N ASP A 130 8.41 -14.44 5.29
CA ASP A 130 9.44 -15.46 5.41
C ASP A 130 8.83 -16.86 5.23
N ILE A 131 9.33 -17.61 4.26
CA ILE A 131 8.90 -18.97 3.99
C ILE A 131 9.47 -19.97 5.00
N MET A 132 10.58 -19.62 5.67
CA MET A 132 11.29 -20.47 6.63
C MET A 132 10.94 -20.16 8.09
N LEU A 133 9.69 -19.76 8.36
CA LEU A 133 9.20 -19.51 9.73
C LEU A 133 9.28 -20.78 10.60
N PRO A 134 9.86 -20.71 11.81
CA PRO A 134 9.80 -21.80 12.77
C PRO A 134 8.37 -22.08 13.23
N GLY A 135 8.01 -23.36 13.29
CA GLY A 135 6.71 -23.81 13.83
C GLY A 135 5.51 -23.60 12.91
N VAL A 136 5.63 -22.82 11.82
CA VAL A 136 4.57 -22.63 10.83
C VAL A 136 5.15 -22.71 9.42
N ASN A 137 4.55 -23.55 8.59
CA ASN A 137 5.00 -23.72 7.22
C ASN A 137 4.56 -22.52 6.36
N GLY A 138 5.49 -21.63 5.99
CA GLY A 138 5.19 -20.45 5.17
C GLY A 138 4.53 -20.80 3.82
N PHE A 139 4.84 -21.98 3.25
CA PHE A 139 4.13 -22.47 2.06
C PHE A 139 2.64 -22.77 2.33
N GLU A 140 2.30 -23.21 3.54
CA GLU A 140 0.90 -23.44 3.92
C GLU A 140 0.14 -22.13 4.10
N ILE A 141 0.78 -21.09 4.65
CA ILE A 141 0.19 -19.74 4.72
C ILE A 141 -0.19 -19.27 3.31
N CYS A 142 0.72 -19.38 2.34
CA CYS A 142 0.43 -19.03 0.95
C CYS A 142 -0.78 -19.80 0.40
N LYS A 143 -0.79 -21.12 0.59
CA LYS A 143 -1.89 -21.98 0.12
C LYS A 143 -3.23 -21.60 0.76
N GLN A 144 -3.26 -21.38 2.07
CA GLN A 144 -4.46 -20.98 2.81
C GLN A 144 -5.00 -19.63 2.34
N ILE A 145 -4.13 -18.65 2.07
CA ILE A 145 -4.55 -17.38 1.48
C ILE A 145 -5.23 -17.60 0.13
N ARG A 146 -4.70 -18.49 -0.71
CA ARG A 146 -5.27 -18.80 -2.03
C ARG A 146 -6.56 -19.60 -1.98
N THR A 147 -6.85 -20.34 -0.91
CA THR A 147 -8.13 -21.06 -0.78
C THR A 147 -9.29 -20.15 -0.37
N LEU A 148 -9.02 -18.95 0.15
CA LEU A 148 -10.03 -18.01 0.63
C LEU A 148 -10.35 -16.94 -0.43
N PRO A 149 -11.58 -16.91 -1.00
CA PRO A 149 -11.92 -16.00 -2.11
C PRO A 149 -11.74 -14.51 -1.81
N PHE A 150 -11.93 -14.10 -0.56
CA PHE A 150 -11.80 -12.69 -0.14
C PHE A 150 -10.34 -12.26 0.07
N LEU A 151 -9.39 -13.20 0.06
CA LEU A 151 -7.94 -12.93 0.17
C LEU A 151 -7.20 -13.15 -1.16
N LYS A 152 -7.90 -13.57 -2.22
CA LYS A 152 -7.29 -13.96 -3.50
C LYS A 152 -6.45 -12.84 -4.14
N ASP A 153 -6.83 -11.59 -3.90
CA ASP A 153 -6.21 -10.42 -4.53
C ASP A 153 -4.96 -9.94 -3.77
N ILE A 154 -4.75 -10.44 -2.54
CA ILE A 154 -3.58 -10.13 -1.72
C ILE A 154 -2.31 -10.62 -2.42
N LYS A 155 -1.37 -9.70 -2.59
CA LYS A 155 -0.05 -10.03 -3.14
C LYS A 155 0.83 -10.66 -2.07
N ILE A 156 1.64 -11.63 -2.46
CA ILE A 156 2.57 -12.31 -1.57
C ILE A 156 3.97 -12.20 -2.17
N LEU A 157 4.86 -11.51 -1.47
CA LEU A 157 6.29 -11.49 -1.73
C LEU A 157 6.97 -12.41 -0.69
N ALA A 158 7.42 -13.57 -1.14
CA ALA A 158 8.12 -14.52 -0.28
C ALA A 158 9.56 -14.07 -0.01
N MET A 159 10.06 -14.29 1.20
CA MET A 159 11.47 -14.16 1.57
C MET A 159 12.04 -15.55 1.84
N THR A 160 13.27 -15.80 1.40
CA THR A 160 13.93 -17.10 1.58
C THR A 160 15.43 -16.92 1.75
N GLY A 161 16.04 -17.64 2.71
CA GLY A 161 17.51 -17.74 2.81
C GLY A 161 18.15 -18.67 1.77
N TYR A 162 17.34 -19.43 1.02
CA TYR A 162 17.82 -20.38 0.03
C TYR A 162 17.37 -19.99 -1.38
N ASP A 163 18.35 -19.76 -2.26
CA ASP A 163 18.13 -19.36 -3.65
C ASP A 163 18.33 -20.54 -4.62
N SER A 164 17.61 -21.65 -4.42
CA SER A 164 17.65 -22.79 -5.35
C SER A 164 16.45 -22.79 -6.33
N PRO A 165 16.61 -23.29 -7.57
CA PRO A 165 15.50 -23.41 -8.52
C PRO A 165 14.28 -24.18 -7.96
N ASP A 166 14.53 -25.25 -7.21
CA ASP A 166 13.48 -26.08 -6.62
C ASP A 166 12.66 -25.32 -5.57
N ILE A 167 13.33 -24.50 -4.75
CA ILE A 167 12.66 -23.69 -3.73
C ILE A 167 11.85 -22.57 -4.39
N LYS A 168 12.40 -21.91 -5.42
CA LYS A 168 11.66 -20.91 -6.21
C LYS A 168 10.38 -21.50 -6.78
N GLN A 169 10.46 -22.68 -7.39
CA GLN A 169 9.28 -23.35 -7.94
C GLN A 169 8.24 -23.63 -6.85
N LYS A 170 8.65 -24.18 -5.71
CA LYS A 170 7.74 -24.42 -4.57
C LYS A 170 7.06 -23.16 -4.05
N ILE A 171 7.76 -22.03 -4.05
CA ILE A 171 7.22 -20.73 -3.61
C ILE A 171 6.08 -20.29 -4.54
N PHE A 172 6.29 -20.39 -5.85
CA PHE A 172 5.26 -20.07 -6.83
C PHE A 172 4.09 -21.06 -6.81
N ASP A 173 4.37 -22.36 -6.68
CA ASP A 173 3.34 -23.41 -6.59
C ASP A 173 2.47 -23.26 -5.33
N ALA A 174 3.04 -22.74 -4.25
CA ALA A 174 2.28 -22.40 -3.05
C ALA A 174 1.39 -21.16 -3.22
N GLY A 175 1.58 -20.40 -4.29
CA GLY A 175 0.75 -19.25 -4.67
C GLY A 175 1.37 -17.89 -4.41
N ALA A 176 2.66 -17.81 -4.07
CA ALA A 176 3.35 -16.51 -3.98
C ALA A 176 3.41 -15.81 -5.36
N ASN A 177 3.41 -14.48 -5.36
CA ASN A 177 3.49 -13.70 -6.60
C ASN A 177 4.92 -13.42 -7.03
N ASP A 178 5.84 -13.32 -6.08
CA ASP A 178 7.27 -13.14 -6.31
C ASP A 178 8.05 -13.59 -5.07
N PHE A 179 9.39 -13.60 -5.15
CA PHE A 179 10.29 -13.91 -4.06
C PHE A 179 11.48 -12.93 -3.96
N LEU A 180 12.11 -12.92 -2.79
CA LEU A 180 13.28 -12.12 -2.44
C LEU A 180 14.25 -13.00 -1.62
N ALA A 181 15.51 -13.05 -2.02
CA ALA A 181 16.53 -13.80 -1.28
C ALA A 181 17.02 -12.99 -0.07
N LYS A 182 17.30 -13.67 1.05
CA LYS A 182 18.00 -13.12 2.22
C LYS A 182 19.51 -13.41 2.09
N PRO A 183 20.41 -12.46 2.43
CA PRO A 183 20.12 -11.06 2.78
C PRO A 183 19.61 -10.28 1.56
N MET A 184 18.61 -9.42 1.77
CA MET A 184 17.98 -8.70 0.66
C MET A 184 18.64 -7.35 0.36
N ASP A 185 18.61 -6.99 -0.90
CA ASP A 185 18.85 -5.61 -1.33
C ASP A 185 17.57 -4.78 -1.12
N ILE A 186 17.70 -3.65 -0.43
CA ILE A 186 16.61 -2.70 -0.14
C ILE A 186 15.99 -2.16 -1.43
N ALA A 187 16.79 -1.88 -2.46
CA ALA A 187 16.29 -1.40 -3.74
C ALA A 187 15.42 -2.46 -4.42
N VAL A 188 15.83 -3.73 -4.36
CA VAL A 188 15.09 -4.86 -4.93
C VAL A 188 13.78 -5.12 -4.16
N LEU A 189 13.78 -4.99 -2.83
CA LEU A 189 12.55 -5.06 -2.02
C LEU A 189 11.55 -3.99 -2.47
N ILE A 190 11.99 -2.73 -2.60
CA ILE A 190 11.14 -1.61 -3.01
C ILE A 190 10.61 -1.83 -4.44
N GLU A 191 11.47 -2.27 -5.36
CA GLU A 191 11.10 -2.55 -6.74
C GLU A 191 10.00 -3.61 -6.82
N LYS A 192 10.23 -4.78 -6.21
CA LYS A 192 9.26 -5.89 -6.22
C LYS A 192 7.95 -5.52 -5.52
N ALA A 193 8.02 -4.88 -4.35
CA ALA A 193 6.84 -4.43 -3.63
C ALA A 193 6.03 -3.41 -4.45
N SER A 194 6.70 -2.43 -5.06
CA SER A 194 6.06 -1.41 -5.91
C SER A 194 5.41 -2.03 -7.14
N LYS A 195 6.09 -2.98 -7.78
CA LYS A 195 5.56 -3.73 -8.93
C LYS A 195 4.29 -4.50 -8.56
N LEU A 196 4.33 -5.26 -7.48
CA LEU A 196 3.18 -6.06 -7.02
C LEU A 196 1.98 -5.17 -6.65
N LEU A 197 2.25 -4.01 -6.06
CA LEU A 197 1.23 -3.03 -5.66
C LEU A 197 0.79 -2.10 -6.80
N ASN A 198 1.34 -2.27 -8.01
CA ASN A 198 1.12 -1.40 -9.18
C ASN A 198 1.42 0.09 -8.91
N LEU A 199 2.48 0.37 -8.14
CA LEU A 199 2.95 1.72 -7.78
C LEU A 199 4.06 2.23 -8.72
N GLU A 200 4.43 1.45 -9.74
CA GLU A 200 5.44 1.86 -10.71
C GLU A 200 5.01 3.14 -11.45
N LYS A 201 5.89 4.14 -11.47
CA LYS A 201 5.71 5.33 -12.31
C LYS A 201 5.91 4.88 -13.76
N LYS A 202 4.81 4.83 -14.53
CA LYS A 202 4.88 4.77 -16.00
C LYS A 202 5.44 6.05 -16.59
#